data_AF-A0A4Q9PC01-F1
#
_entry.id   AF-A0A4Q9PC01-F1
#
_cell.length_a   1.000
_cell.length_b   1.000
_cell.length_c   1.000
_cell.angle_alpha   90.00
_cell.angle_beta   90.00
_cell.angle_gamma   90.00
#
_symmetry.space_group_name_H-M   'P 1'
#
loop_
_entity.id
_entity.type
_entity.pdbx_description
1 polymer ?
#
loop_
_entity_poly.entity_id
_entity_poly.type
_entity_poly.pdbx_seq_one_letter_code
_entity_poly.pdbx_strand_id
1 'polypeptide(L)'
;MEYALGVTEKQTSMRTGRRTGGQELGEDTVEADELSEATKDFARARYQRMFWEPVVEGKNPILPTSLARAAVDGVNSKQSEETALLKRLRHLKSETEPDVVLERPGRPTIRFVDVGVKFVDVKDRLKRVKAAKRRSVLKRRRRGGHVSPPEPQADAASVPA
;
A
#
# COMPACT_ATOMS: atom_id res chain seq x y z
N MET A 1 13.03 -9.53 23.70
CA MET A 1 11.86 -9.61 24.60
C MET A 1 10.61 -10.18 23.91
N GLU A 2 10.66 -10.46 22.61
CA GLU A 2 9.51 -10.97 21.84
C GLU A 2 9.52 -12.51 21.70
N TYR A 3 10.68 -13.14 21.88
CA TYR A 3 10.85 -14.60 21.84
C TYR A 3 10.39 -15.32 23.12
N ALA A 4 10.33 -14.61 24.25
CA ALA A 4 9.90 -15.15 25.54
C ALA A 4 8.36 -15.18 25.71
N LEU A 5 7.63 -14.58 24.77
CA LEU A 5 6.17 -14.43 24.82
C LEU A 5 5.41 -15.36 23.85
N GLY A 6 6.10 -16.25 23.12
CA GLY A 6 5.46 -17.31 22.33
C GLY A 6 4.55 -16.86 21.19
N VAL A 7 4.58 -15.58 20.78
CA VAL A 7 3.70 -15.07 19.71
C VAL A 7 4.35 -15.33 18.34
N THR A 8 4.34 -16.59 17.91
CA THR A 8 4.72 -16.98 16.54
C THR A 8 3.56 -17.66 15.83
N GLU A 9 2.40 -17.01 15.73
CA GLU A 9 1.39 -17.41 14.76
C GLU A 9 0.82 -16.20 14.04
N LYS A 10 0.96 -16.23 12.71
CA LYS A 10 0.26 -15.33 11.81
C LYS A 10 -1.23 -15.58 12.00
N GLN A 11 -1.94 -14.55 12.43
CA GLN A 11 -3.40 -14.44 12.43
C GLN A 11 -3.94 -14.59 11.00
N THR A 12 -4.02 -15.82 10.50
CA THR A 12 -4.68 -16.18 9.25
C THR A 12 -5.85 -17.11 9.53
N SER A 13 -6.89 -16.64 10.24
CA SER A 13 -8.21 -17.29 10.21
C SER A 13 -9.30 -16.58 11.04
N MET A 14 -9.57 -15.29 10.81
CA MET A 14 -10.85 -14.74 11.29
C MET A 14 -12.07 -15.37 10.59
N ARG A 15 -11.86 -16.08 9.47
CA ARG A 15 -12.92 -16.72 8.69
C ARG A 15 -13.18 -18.19 9.07
N THR A 16 -12.27 -18.84 9.78
CA THR A 16 -12.38 -20.26 10.15
C THR A 16 -12.99 -20.47 11.54
N GLY A 17 -12.93 -19.47 12.43
CA GLY A 17 -13.50 -19.56 13.78
C GLY A 17 -15.01 -19.73 13.85
N ARG A 18 -15.75 -19.28 12.81
CA ARG A 18 -17.21 -19.46 12.73
C ARG A 18 -17.63 -20.92 12.50
N ARG A 19 -16.74 -21.76 11.96
CA ARG A 19 -17.04 -23.19 11.71
C ARG A 19 -16.64 -24.10 12.88
N THR A 20 -15.70 -23.69 13.71
CA THR A 20 -15.26 -24.48 14.87
C THR A 20 -16.09 -24.24 16.12
N GLY A 21 -16.67 -23.03 16.31
CA GLY A 21 -17.46 -22.70 17.51
C GLY A 21 -18.66 -23.62 17.75
N GLY A 22 -19.44 -23.94 16.72
CA GLY A 22 -20.60 -24.83 16.85
C GLY A 22 -20.26 -26.31 17.12
N GLN A 23 -19.03 -26.73 16.82
CA GLN A 23 -18.59 -28.11 17.04
C GLN A 23 -17.99 -28.30 18.46
N GLU A 24 -17.48 -27.24 19.07
CA GLU A 24 -16.78 -27.27 20.37
C GLU A 24 -17.64 -26.79 21.55
N LEU A 25 -18.59 -25.87 21.32
CA LEU A 25 -19.37 -25.21 22.39
C LEU A 25 -20.86 -25.62 22.41
N GLY A 26 -21.35 -26.29 21.36
CA GLY A 26 -22.74 -26.75 21.24
C GLY A 26 -23.67 -25.71 20.59
N GLU A 27 -24.74 -26.20 19.95
CA GLU A 27 -25.72 -25.41 19.18
C GLU A 27 -26.36 -24.29 20.03
N ASP A 28 -26.70 -24.58 21.28
CA ASP A 28 -27.25 -23.61 22.25
C ASP A 28 -26.35 -22.37 22.45
N THR A 29 -25.02 -22.53 22.41
CA THR A 29 -24.11 -21.40 22.58
C THR A 29 -24.00 -20.53 21.33
N VAL A 30 -24.09 -21.15 20.15
CA VAL A 30 -24.12 -20.44 18.87
C VAL A 30 -25.41 -19.65 18.74
N GLU A 31 -26.55 -20.27 19.11
CA GLU A 31 -27.84 -19.59 19.13
C GLU A 31 -27.86 -18.43 20.15
N ALA A 32 -27.27 -18.61 21.33
CA ALA A 32 -27.16 -17.55 22.34
C ALA A 32 -26.31 -16.36 21.85
N ASP A 33 -25.20 -16.64 21.16
CA ASP A 33 -24.35 -15.59 20.58
C ASP A 33 -25.08 -14.85 19.46
N GLU A 34 -25.79 -15.55 18.58
CA GLU A 34 -26.58 -14.94 17.51
C GLU A 34 -27.72 -14.05 18.06
N LEU A 35 -28.41 -14.52 19.10
CA LEU A 35 -29.49 -13.77 19.75
C LEU A 35 -28.95 -12.56 20.54
N SER A 36 -27.75 -12.68 21.12
CA SER A 36 -27.03 -11.57 21.74
C SER A 36 -26.62 -10.50 20.72
N GLU A 37 -26.10 -10.89 19.55
CA GLU A 37 -25.78 -9.94 18.48
C GLU A 37 -27.04 -9.24 17.93
N ALA A 38 -28.13 -9.98 17.73
CA ALA A 38 -29.40 -9.40 17.25
C ALA A 38 -30.00 -8.39 18.25
N THR A 39 -29.89 -8.64 19.55
CA THR A 39 -30.41 -7.72 20.59
C THR A 39 -29.50 -6.51 20.82
N LYS A 40 -28.19 -6.64 20.61
CA LYS A 40 -27.24 -5.50 20.63
C LYS A 40 -27.60 -4.45 19.60
N ASP A 41 -28.03 -4.85 18.41
CA ASP A 41 -28.44 -3.91 17.36
C ASP A 41 -29.70 -3.13 17.72
N PHE A 42 -30.68 -3.78 18.37
CA PHE A 42 -31.87 -3.10 18.87
C PHE A 42 -31.54 -2.10 19.99
N ALA A 43 -30.68 -2.51 20.94
CA ALA A 43 -30.20 -1.62 22.00
C ALA A 43 -29.41 -0.43 21.42
N ARG A 44 -28.54 -0.70 20.45
CA ARG A 44 -27.77 0.32 19.72
C ARG A 44 -28.69 1.31 19.01
N ALA A 45 -29.69 0.82 18.29
CA ALA A 45 -30.68 1.67 17.60
C ALA A 45 -31.51 2.51 18.61
N ARG A 46 -31.87 1.94 19.77
CA ARG A 46 -32.56 2.65 20.84
C ARG A 46 -31.69 3.77 21.42
N TYR A 47 -30.43 3.50 21.73
CA TYR A 47 -29.51 4.52 22.24
C TYR A 47 -29.18 5.59 21.18
N GLN A 48 -29.01 5.18 19.92
CA GLN A 48 -28.87 6.13 18.81
C GLN A 48 -30.08 7.07 18.73
N ARG A 49 -31.30 6.55 18.82
CA ARG A 49 -32.51 7.39 18.78
C ARG A 49 -32.68 8.30 20.01
N MET A 50 -32.19 7.88 21.18
CA MET A 50 -32.25 8.70 22.41
C MET A 50 -31.22 9.84 22.43
N PHE A 51 -30.03 9.62 21.86
CA PHE A 51 -28.91 10.56 21.96
C PHE A 51 -28.59 11.31 20.66
N TRP A 52 -28.97 10.76 19.50
CA TRP A 52 -28.85 11.44 18.22
C TRP A 52 -30.21 11.94 17.76
N GLU A 53 -30.33 13.26 17.57
CA GLU A 53 -31.43 13.80 16.78
C GLU A 53 -31.41 13.15 15.38
N PRO A 54 -32.56 12.69 14.86
CA PRO A 54 -32.62 12.13 13.52
C PRO A 54 -32.14 13.19 12.53
N VAL A 55 -31.02 12.90 11.87
CA VAL A 55 -30.50 13.76 10.82
C VAL A 55 -31.51 13.71 9.68
N VAL A 56 -32.14 14.85 9.39
CA VAL A 56 -33.08 14.98 8.27
C VAL A 56 -32.37 14.54 6.99
N GLU A 57 -33.01 13.68 6.21
CA GLU A 57 -32.46 13.19 4.94
C GLU A 57 -31.98 14.37 4.08
N GLY A 58 -30.73 14.31 3.65
CA GLY A 58 -30.09 15.38 2.85
C GLY A 58 -29.36 16.46 3.65
N LYS A 59 -29.41 16.45 4.99
CA LYS A 59 -28.55 17.31 5.82
C LYS A 59 -27.35 16.51 6.35
N ASN A 60 -26.18 17.13 6.37
CA ASN A 60 -25.03 16.53 7.02
C ASN A 60 -25.21 16.58 8.54
N PRO A 61 -24.87 15.51 9.28
CA PRO A 61 -24.88 15.54 10.74
C PRO A 61 -23.99 16.67 11.24
N ILE A 62 -24.45 17.38 12.28
CA ILE A 62 -23.63 18.38 12.97
C ILE A 62 -22.55 17.61 13.73
N LEU A 63 -21.37 17.51 13.12
CA LEU A 63 -20.22 16.88 13.75
C LEU A 63 -19.52 17.88 14.68
N PRO A 64 -19.03 17.44 15.84
CA PRO A 64 -18.07 18.20 16.62
C PRO A 64 -16.91 18.68 15.73
N THR A 65 -16.45 19.91 15.97
CA THR A 65 -15.38 20.54 15.19
C THR A 65 -14.10 19.70 15.13
N SER A 66 -13.83 18.91 16.18
CA SER A 66 -12.72 17.95 16.24
C SER A 66 -12.87 16.81 15.22
N LEU A 67 -14.07 16.25 15.05
CA LEU A 67 -14.31 15.18 14.09
C LEU A 67 -14.30 15.71 12.64
N ALA A 68 -14.81 16.92 12.41
CA ALA A 68 -14.72 17.56 11.10
C ALA A 68 -13.25 17.80 10.69
N ARG A 69 -12.40 18.26 11.62
CA ARG A 69 -10.96 18.41 11.40
C ARG A 69 -10.28 17.07 11.15
N ALA A 70 -10.56 16.06 11.97
CA ALA A 70 -9.97 14.73 11.81
C ALA A 70 -10.30 14.10 10.44
N ALA A 71 -11.50 14.34 9.91
CA ALA A 71 -11.88 13.88 8.57
C ALA A 71 -11.02 14.55 7.48
N VAL A 72 -10.85 15.87 7.55
CA VAL A 72 -10.01 16.64 6.62
C VAL A 72 -8.54 16.22 6.74
N ASP A 73 -8.03 16.10 7.96
CA ASP A 73 -6.65 15.68 8.24
C ASP A 73 -6.39 14.26 7.72
N GLY A 74 -7.37 13.36 7.82
CA GLY A 74 -7.28 12.01 7.27
C GLY A 74 -7.16 12.00 5.74
N VAL A 75 -7.89 12.88 5.04
CA VAL A 75 -7.77 13.03 3.59
C VAL A 75 -6.42 13.64 3.21
N ASN A 76 -6.02 14.71 3.88
CA ASN A 76 -4.75 15.39 3.65
C ASN A 76 -3.55 14.46 3.91
N SER A 77 -3.63 13.64 4.97
CA SER A 77 -2.58 12.67 5.31
C SER A 77 -2.41 11.65 4.19
N LYS A 78 -3.51 11.07 3.67
CA LYS A 78 -3.45 10.14 2.54
C LYS A 78 -2.83 10.77 1.29
N GLN A 79 -3.24 11.99 0.95
CA GLN A 79 -2.65 12.71 -0.19
C GLN A 79 -1.15 13.01 0.03
N SER A 80 -0.77 13.37 1.26
CA SER A 80 0.64 13.61 1.61
C SER A 80 1.49 12.34 1.50
N GLU A 81 0.93 11.18 1.87
CA GLU A 81 1.61 9.89 1.73
C GLU A 81 1.79 9.52 0.25
N GLU A 82 0.76 9.68 -0.57
CA GLU A 82 0.81 9.41 -2.00
C GLU A 82 1.83 10.30 -2.72
N THR A 83 1.82 11.60 -2.43
CA THR A 83 2.82 12.53 -2.97
C THR A 83 4.23 12.21 -2.49
N ALA A 84 4.41 11.79 -1.24
CA ALA A 84 5.71 11.35 -0.72
C ALA A 84 6.21 10.08 -1.42
N LEU A 85 5.31 9.13 -1.74
CA LEU A 85 5.65 7.94 -2.51
C LEU A 85 6.03 8.27 -3.96
N LEU A 86 5.32 9.20 -4.60
CA LEU A 86 5.66 9.70 -5.94
C LEU A 86 7.04 10.37 -5.95
N LYS A 87 7.34 11.23 -4.97
CA LYS A 87 8.66 11.88 -4.82
C LYS A 87 9.84 10.88 -4.70
N ARG A 88 9.61 9.69 -4.15
CA ARG A 88 10.63 8.63 -4.10
C ARG A 88 10.99 8.08 -5.48
N LEU A 89 10.09 8.19 -6.45
CA LEU A 89 10.29 7.78 -7.83
C LEU A 89 10.84 8.95 -8.66
N ARG A 90 12.14 9.23 -8.53
CA ARG A 90 12.86 10.34 -9.21
C ARG A 90 12.72 10.42 -10.74
N HIS A 91 12.17 9.40 -11.40
CA HIS A 91 12.07 9.32 -12.86
C HIS A 91 10.64 9.48 -13.39
N LEU A 92 9.65 9.66 -12.52
CA LEU A 92 8.27 9.92 -12.94
C LEU A 92 8.02 11.42 -12.78
N LYS A 93 7.74 12.10 -13.89
CA LYS A 93 7.20 13.46 -13.85
C LYS A 93 5.78 13.36 -13.33
N SER A 94 5.47 14.09 -12.27
CA SER A 94 4.10 14.18 -11.72
C SER A 94 3.26 15.23 -12.45
N GLU A 95 3.91 16.18 -13.10
CA GLU A 95 3.26 17.27 -13.83
C GLU A 95 2.83 16.79 -15.21
N THR A 96 1.56 17.06 -15.54
CA THR A 96 0.96 16.77 -16.83
C THR A 96 1.36 17.84 -17.84
N GLU A 97 1.87 17.43 -18.99
CA GLU A 97 2.18 18.32 -20.11
C GLU A 97 0.88 18.77 -20.82
N PRO A 98 0.82 19.99 -21.40
CA PRO A 98 -0.40 20.52 -22.00
C PRO A 98 -0.85 19.71 -23.23
N ASP A 99 -2.17 19.64 -23.42
CA ASP A 99 -2.78 18.90 -24.51
C ASP A 99 -2.32 19.42 -25.89
N VAL A 100 -1.88 18.50 -26.75
CA VAL A 100 -1.47 18.82 -28.12
C VAL A 100 -2.61 18.48 -29.07
N VAL A 101 -3.20 19.50 -29.68
CA VAL A 101 -4.27 19.36 -30.69
C VAL A 101 -3.67 19.51 -32.08
N LEU A 102 -3.80 18.47 -32.90
CA LEU A 102 -3.35 18.45 -34.28
C LEU A 102 -4.56 18.49 -35.21
N GLU A 103 -4.75 19.63 -35.87
CA GLU A 103 -5.77 19.84 -36.89
C GLU A 103 -5.14 19.73 -38.28
N ARG A 104 -5.65 18.84 -39.12
CA ARG A 104 -5.22 18.67 -40.51
C ARG A 104 -6.43 18.58 -41.42
N PRO A 105 -6.49 19.34 -42.53
CA PRO A 105 -7.63 19.30 -43.43
C PRO A 105 -7.81 17.89 -44.02
N GLY A 106 -9.06 17.40 -44.04
CA GLY A 106 -9.40 16.07 -44.53
C GLY A 106 -9.12 14.91 -43.56
N ARG A 107 -8.70 15.18 -42.32
CA ARG A 107 -8.54 14.18 -41.24
C ARG A 107 -9.25 14.65 -39.96
N PRO A 108 -9.72 13.72 -39.11
CA PRO A 108 -10.32 14.09 -37.83
C PRO A 108 -9.25 14.74 -36.93
N THR A 109 -9.68 15.70 -36.12
CA THR A 109 -8.83 16.37 -35.12
C THR A 109 -8.31 15.35 -34.12
N ILE A 110 -6.99 15.24 -34.00
CA ILE A 110 -6.35 14.34 -33.04
C ILE A 110 -5.95 15.15 -31.81
N ARG A 111 -6.42 14.73 -30.63
CA ARG A 111 -6.07 15.33 -29.34
C ARG A 111 -5.20 14.36 -28.55
N PHE A 112 -3.97 14.78 -28.26
CA PHE A 112 -3.08 14.05 -27.36
C PHE A 112 -3.24 14.63 -25.96
N VAL A 113 -3.81 13.83 -25.06
CA VAL A 113 -3.97 14.16 -23.64
C VAL A 113 -2.89 13.46 -22.85
N ASP A 114 -2.07 14.20 -22.12
CA ASP A 114 -1.13 13.59 -21.19
C ASP A 114 -1.88 13.13 -19.93
N VAL A 115 -1.79 11.84 -19.63
CA VAL A 115 -2.42 11.22 -18.46
C VAL A 115 -1.48 11.15 -17.25
N GLY A 116 -0.21 11.53 -17.43
CA GLY A 116 0.81 11.55 -16.40
C GLY A 116 0.94 10.22 -15.65
N VAL A 117 0.94 10.29 -14.31
CA VAL A 117 1.09 9.14 -13.40
C VAL A 117 -0.24 8.52 -12.97
N LYS A 118 -1.37 8.94 -13.53
CA LYS A 118 -2.71 8.55 -13.08
C LYS A 118 -2.96 7.04 -13.08
N PHE A 119 -2.37 6.32 -14.03
CA PHE A 119 -2.56 4.87 -14.20
C PHE A 119 -1.34 4.04 -13.76
N VAL A 120 -0.37 4.65 -13.09
CA VAL A 120 0.84 3.97 -12.63
C VAL A 120 0.66 3.55 -11.18
N ASP A 121 0.77 2.24 -10.91
CA ASP A 121 0.89 1.76 -9.53
C ASP A 121 2.28 2.12 -8.96
N VAL A 122 2.30 3.18 -8.15
CA VAL A 122 3.47 3.72 -7.47
C VAL A 122 4.12 2.66 -6.57
N LYS A 123 3.33 1.82 -5.89
CA LYS A 123 3.83 0.81 -4.96
C LYS A 123 4.53 -0.32 -5.70
N ASP A 124 3.95 -0.80 -6.79
CA ASP A 124 4.60 -1.82 -7.62
C ASP A 124 5.89 -1.29 -8.26
N ARG A 125 5.89 -0.04 -8.74
CA ARG A 125 7.10 0.58 -9.28
C ARG A 125 8.22 0.66 -8.23
N LEU A 126 7.91 1.08 -7.01
CA LEU A 126 8.88 1.10 -5.90
C LEU A 126 9.41 -0.31 -5.59
N LYS A 127 8.55 -1.33 -5.63
CA LYS A 127 8.95 -2.74 -5.43
C LYS A 127 9.93 -3.19 -6.51
N ARG A 128 9.67 -2.86 -7.78
CA ARG A 128 10.57 -3.16 -8.91
C ARG A 128 11.91 -2.45 -8.78
N VAL A 129 11.93 -1.18 -8.39
CA VAL A 129 13.17 -0.42 -8.17
C VAL A 129 14.03 -1.05 -7.07
N LYS A 130 13.41 -1.40 -5.92
CA LYS A 130 14.11 -2.10 -4.83
C LYS A 130 14.66 -3.45 -5.27
N ALA A 131 13.87 -4.24 -6.01
CA ALA A 131 14.30 -5.53 -6.54
C ALA A 131 15.47 -5.39 -7.54
N ALA A 132 15.44 -4.37 -8.40
CA ALA A 132 16.54 -4.06 -9.32
C ALA A 132 17.83 -3.71 -8.56
N LYS A 133 17.75 -2.87 -7.52
CA LYS A 133 18.89 -2.54 -6.65
C LYS A 133 19.44 -3.78 -5.94
N ARG A 134 18.58 -4.67 -5.44
CA ARG A 134 19.01 -5.94 -4.82
C ARG A 134 19.74 -6.84 -5.83
N ARG A 135 19.20 -6.98 -7.04
CA ARG A 135 19.82 -7.76 -8.12
C ARG A 135 21.17 -7.19 -8.55
N SER A 136 21.31 -5.87 -8.64
CA SER A 136 22.58 -5.25 -9.03
C SER A 136 23.67 -5.47 -7.98
N VAL A 137 23.35 -5.37 -6.68
CA VAL A 137 24.29 -5.66 -5.58
C VAL A 137 24.75 -7.13 -5.62
N LEU A 138 23.81 -8.06 -5.81
CA LEU A 138 24.15 -9.48 -5.93
C LEU A 138 25.02 -9.76 -7.16
N LYS A 139 24.72 -9.15 -8.30
CA LYS A 139 25.53 -9.26 -9.52
C LYS A 139 26.94 -8.72 -9.31
N ARG A 140 27.08 -7.58 -8.62
CA ARG A 140 28.39 -7.02 -8.27
C ARG A 140 29.18 -7.95 -7.36
N ARG A 141 28.53 -8.52 -6.33
CA ARG A 141 29.17 -9.50 -5.43
C ARG A 141 29.64 -10.75 -6.18
N ARG A 142 28.83 -11.26 -7.12
CA ARG A 142 29.20 -12.41 -7.96
C ARG A 142 30.37 -12.10 -8.90
N ARG A 143 30.42 -10.88 -9.47
CA ARG A 143 31.52 -10.44 -10.33
C ARG A 143 32.82 -10.20 -9.58
N GLY A 144 32.75 -9.76 -8.33
CA GLY A 144 33.94 -9.57 -7.48
C GLY A 144 34.51 -10.86 -6.89
N GLY A 145 33.90 -12.03 -7.12
CA GLY A 145 34.36 -13.32 -6.59
C GLY A 145 35.32 -14.08 -7.52
N HIS A 146 35.66 -13.54 -8.69
CA HIS A 146 36.61 -14.18 -9.61
C HIS A 146 37.41 -13.11 -10.37
N VAL A 147 38.29 -12.42 -9.65
CA VAL A 147 39.45 -11.78 -10.26
C VAL A 147 40.65 -12.53 -9.68
N SER A 148 41.17 -13.48 -10.46
CA SER A 148 42.50 -14.05 -10.21
C SER A 148 43.51 -12.90 -10.16
N PRO A 149 44.48 -12.91 -9.23
CA PRO A 149 45.55 -11.92 -9.24
C PRO A 149 46.24 -11.96 -10.62
N PRO A 150 46.57 -10.82 -11.25
CA PRO A 150 47.48 -10.86 -12.39
C PRO A 150 48.80 -11.47 -11.89
N GLU A 151 49.24 -12.55 -12.55
CA GLU A 151 50.54 -13.16 -12.27
C GLU A 151 51.63 -12.08 -12.40
N PRO A 152 52.61 -12.01 -11.48
CA PRO A 152 53.75 -11.14 -11.65
C PRO A 152 54.51 -11.62 -12.89
N GLN A 153 54.50 -10.80 -13.94
CA GLN A 153 55.37 -11.01 -15.11
C GLN A 153 56.81 -10.97 -14.58
N ALA A 154 57.48 -12.12 -14.65
CA ALA A 154 58.88 -12.25 -14.30
C ALA A 154 59.71 -11.33 -15.21
N ASP A 155 60.58 -10.55 -14.57
CA ASP A 155 61.52 -9.62 -15.18
C ASP A 155 62.34 -10.31 -16.29
N ALA A 156 62.07 -9.97 -17.54
CA ALA A 156 62.95 -10.24 -18.65
C ALA A 156 64.05 -9.17 -18.69
N ALA A 157 65.01 -9.25 -17.77
CA ALA A 157 66.22 -8.43 -17.80
C ALA A 157 67.42 -9.19 -17.21
N SER A 158 68.07 -10.02 -18.02
CA SER A 158 69.52 -10.21 -17.97
C SER A 158 70.01 -11.00 -19.19
N VAL A 159 70.48 -10.27 -20.19
CA VAL A 159 71.39 -10.79 -21.22
C VAL A 159 72.80 -10.37 -20.78
N PRO A 160 73.70 -11.30 -20.41
CA PRO A 160 75.12 -10.98 -20.27
C PRO A 160 75.82 -11.00 -21.64
N ALA A 161 76.91 -10.23 -21.69
CA ALA A 161 77.72 -9.86 -22.85
C ALA A 161 78.30 -11.03 -23.68
#